data_AF-A0AB35YW58-F1
#
_entry.id   AF-A0AB35YW58-F1
#
_cell.length_a   1.000
_cell.length_b   1.000
_cell.length_c   1.000
_cell.angle_alpha   90.00
_cell.angle_beta   90.00
_cell.angle_gamma   90.00
#
_symmetry.space_group_name_H-M   'P 1'
#
loop_
_entity.id
_entity.type
_entity.pdbx_description
1 polymer ?
#
loop_
_entity_poly.entity_id
_entity_poly.type
_entity_poly.pdbx_seq_one_letter_code
_entity_poly.pdbx_strand_id
1 'polypeptide(L)'
;MKAQELVQKIAKKEEVKSYLLEILSAFQNMDYHKLNDLLKEDFLYEDMQKTAFIYRQKEIFQYFKKQGDTFLNLSTNICTGCLCSEPVFVLTGNNSGTRYGIYIEFVKDKIVDIYFCSEQSSYLGLMPF
;
A
#
# COMPACT_ATOMS: atom_id res chain seq x y z
N MET A 1 -6.19 8.10 13.55
CA MET A 1 -7.31 8.32 12.61
C MET A 1 -7.70 6.97 12.02
N LYS A 2 -9.00 6.70 11.82
CA LYS A 2 -9.42 5.45 11.18
C LYS A 2 -9.10 5.53 9.68
N ALA A 3 -8.68 4.43 9.06
CA ALA A 3 -8.30 4.45 7.64
C ALA A 3 -9.44 4.93 6.71
N GLN A 4 -10.69 4.60 7.06
CA GLN A 4 -11.87 5.09 6.36
C GLN A 4 -11.99 6.62 6.37
N GLU A 5 -11.63 7.28 7.47
CA GLU A 5 -11.65 8.75 7.56
C GLU A 5 -10.60 9.37 6.63
N LEU A 6 -9.42 8.73 6.51
CA LEU A 6 -8.40 9.19 5.56
C LEU A 6 -8.88 9.04 4.11
N VAL A 7 -9.46 7.90 3.74
CA VAL A 7 -10.02 7.66 2.39
C VAL A 7 -11.03 8.73 2.02
N GLN A 8 -11.97 9.04 2.93
CA GLN A 8 -12.99 10.07 2.70
C GLN A 8 -12.39 11.47 2.52
N LYS A 9 -11.25 11.74 3.17
CA LYS A 9 -10.55 13.04 3.09
C LYS A 9 -9.75 13.20 1.81
N ILE A 10 -9.04 12.15 1.36
CA ILE A 10 -8.08 12.25 0.25
C ILE A 10 -8.69 11.97 -1.12
N ALA A 11 -9.70 11.10 -1.20
CA ALA A 11 -10.39 10.77 -2.44
C ALA A 11 -11.72 11.54 -2.53
N LYS A 12 -11.77 12.55 -3.42
CA LYS A 12 -12.94 13.45 -3.52
C LYS A 12 -14.12 12.84 -4.27
N LYS A 13 -13.85 12.03 -5.29
CA LYS A 13 -14.88 11.39 -6.12
C LYS A 13 -15.16 9.98 -5.63
N GLU A 14 -16.43 9.56 -5.71
CA GLU A 14 -16.86 8.24 -5.25
C GLU A 14 -16.16 7.09 -6.01
N GLU A 15 -15.96 7.25 -7.32
CA GLU A 15 -15.20 6.31 -8.14
C GLU A 15 -13.76 6.11 -7.63
N VAL A 16 -13.11 7.19 -7.18
CA VAL A 16 -11.73 7.16 -6.68
C VAL A 16 -11.68 6.54 -5.29
N LYS A 17 -12.70 6.80 -4.45
CA LYS A 17 -12.82 6.17 -3.13
C LYS A 17 -12.97 4.67 -3.26
N SER A 18 -13.89 4.21 -4.10
CA SER A 18 -14.11 2.78 -4.36
C SER A 18 -12.85 2.12 -4.88
N TYR A 19 -12.17 2.74 -5.84
CA TYR A 19 -10.91 2.23 -6.38
C TYR A 19 -9.81 2.13 -5.32
N LEU A 20 -9.66 3.17 -4.48
CA LEU A 20 -8.72 3.14 -3.35
C LEU A 20 -9.04 2.00 -2.38
N LEU A 21 -10.33 1.81 -2.04
CA LEU A 21 -10.76 0.74 -1.14
C LEU A 21 -10.48 -0.65 -1.72
N GLU A 22 -10.62 -0.84 -3.04
CA GLU A 22 -10.26 -2.09 -3.70
C GLU A 22 -8.75 -2.35 -3.64
N ILE A 23 -7.93 -1.32 -3.89
CA ILE A 23 -6.46 -1.42 -3.77
C ILE A 23 -6.09 -1.80 -2.33
N LEU A 24 -6.59 -1.06 -1.33
CA LEU A 24 -6.30 -1.33 0.07
C LEU A 24 -6.77 -2.73 0.48
N SER A 25 -7.93 -3.18 0.00
CA SER A 25 -8.42 -4.55 0.23
C SER A 25 -7.49 -5.60 -0.37
N ALA A 26 -6.94 -5.38 -1.57
CA ALA A 26 -5.96 -6.29 -2.16
C ALA A 26 -4.69 -6.40 -1.30
N PHE A 27 -4.20 -5.28 -0.76
CA PHE A 27 -3.09 -5.28 0.20
C PHE A 27 -3.45 -6.01 1.50
N GLN A 28 -4.61 -5.73 2.09
CA GLN A 28 -5.04 -6.35 3.34
C GLN A 28 -5.16 -7.87 3.23
N ASN A 29 -5.60 -8.37 2.07
CA ASN A 29 -5.73 -9.80 1.77
C ASN A 29 -4.45 -10.42 1.18
N MET A 30 -3.37 -9.64 1.02
CA MET A 30 -2.11 -10.09 0.40
C MET A 30 -2.33 -10.75 -0.97
N ASP A 31 -3.21 -10.14 -1.78
CA ASP A 31 -3.65 -10.61 -3.08
C ASP A 31 -2.99 -9.78 -4.20
N TYR A 32 -1.80 -10.22 -4.62
CA TYR A 32 -1.06 -9.56 -5.68
C TYR A 32 -1.70 -9.76 -7.07
N HIS A 33 -2.55 -10.78 -7.26
CA HIS A 33 -3.26 -10.98 -8.52
C HIS A 33 -4.34 -9.91 -8.68
N LYS A 34 -5.18 -9.70 -7.65
CA LYS A 34 -6.16 -8.61 -7.64
C LYS A 34 -5.48 -7.25 -7.77
N LEU A 35 -4.32 -7.05 -7.13
CA LEU A 35 -3.56 -5.81 -7.31
C LEU A 35 -3.11 -5.61 -8.76
N ASN A 36 -2.62 -6.67 -9.42
CA ASN A 36 -2.23 -6.63 -10.83
C ASN A 36 -3.39 -6.29 -11.78
N ASP A 37 -4.59 -6.77 -11.48
CA ASP A 37 -5.81 -6.48 -12.25
C ASP A 37 -6.30 -5.05 -12.04
N LEU A 38 -6.12 -4.49 -10.84
CA LEU A 38 -6.55 -3.13 -10.50
C LEU A 38 -5.60 -2.07 -11.06
N LEU A 39 -4.29 -2.31 -11.05
CA LEU A 39 -3.29 -1.31 -11.41
C LEU A 39 -3.13 -1.16 -12.93
N LYS A 40 -3.03 0.09 -13.37
CA LYS A 40 -2.90 0.46 -14.80
C LYS A 40 -1.50 0.15 -15.31
N GLU A 41 -1.42 -0.38 -16.53
CA GLU A 41 -0.15 -0.75 -17.18
C GLU A 41 0.72 0.47 -17.53
N ASP A 42 0.08 1.58 -17.94
CA ASP A 42 0.79 2.76 -18.45
C ASP A 42 1.44 3.61 -17.35
N PHE A 43 1.32 3.22 -16.09
CA PHE A 43 1.85 3.95 -14.94
C PHE A 43 3.10 3.26 -14.39
N LEU A 44 4.04 4.07 -13.91
CA LEU A 44 5.10 3.59 -13.04
C LEU A 44 4.58 3.57 -11.60
N TYR A 45 5.05 2.59 -10.84
CA TYR A 45 4.80 2.50 -9.40
C TYR A 45 6.13 2.40 -8.70
N GLU A 46 6.46 3.34 -7.82
CA GLU A 46 7.80 3.49 -7.23
C GLU A 46 8.91 3.56 -8.29
N ASP A 47 8.70 4.34 -9.36
CA ASP A 47 9.61 4.43 -10.50
C ASP A 47 9.87 3.08 -11.23
N MET A 48 9.03 2.06 -10.98
CA MET A 48 9.11 0.74 -11.60
C MET A 48 7.94 0.46 -12.55
N GLN A 49 8.18 -0.38 -13.56
CA GLN A 49 7.10 -0.94 -14.38
C GLN A 49 6.12 -1.75 -13.50
N LYS A 50 4.83 -1.76 -13.86
CA LYS A 50 3.78 -2.47 -13.09
C LYS A 50 4.18 -3.90 -12.77
N THR A 51 4.72 -4.64 -13.74
CA THR A 51 5.16 -6.03 -13.57
C THR A 51 6.20 -6.21 -12.47
N ALA A 52 7.19 -5.32 -12.40
CA ALA A 52 8.22 -5.32 -11.36
C ALA A 52 7.64 -4.93 -9.99
N PHE A 53 6.79 -3.91 -9.95
CA PHE A 53 6.09 -3.53 -8.72
C PHE A 53 5.24 -4.69 -8.16
N ILE A 54 4.43 -5.34 -9.00
CA ILE A 54 3.62 -6.50 -8.61
C ILE A 54 4.48 -7.67 -8.13
N TYR A 55 5.63 -7.92 -8.77
CA TYR A 55 6.58 -8.93 -8.30
C TYR A 55 7.11 -8.60 -6.89
N ARG A 56 7.48 -7.34 -6.64
CA ARG A 56 7.87 -6.88 -5.30
C ARG A 56 6.76 -7.08 -4.27
N GLN A 57 5.52 -6.74 -4.61
CA GLN A 57 4.37 -6.96 -3.72
C GLN A 57 4.15 -8.43 -3.43
N LYS A 58 4.29 -9.31 -4.42
CA LYS A 58 4.23 -10.77 -4.22
C LYS A 58 5.25 -11.25 -3.20
N GLU A 59 6.51 -10.81 -3.29
CA GLU A 59 7.56 -11.22 -2.35
C GLU A 59 7.29 -10.68 -0.93
N ILE A 60 6.85 -9.43 -0.79
CA ILE A 60 6.42 -8.86 0.51
C ILE A 60 5.27 -9.69 1.09
N PHE A 61 4.25 -10.01 0.30
CA PHE A 61 3.09 -10.80 0.74
C PHE A 61 3.49 -12.22 1.13
N GLN A 62 4.44 -12.83 0.43
CA GLN A 62 4.99 -14.13 0.82
C GLN A 62 5.75 -14.05 2.14
N TYR A 63 6.49 -12.97 2.39
CA TYR A 63 7.15 -12.75 3.68
C TYR A 63 6.12 -12.74 4.82
N PHE A 64 5.05 -11.94 4.72
CA PHE A 64 3.98 -11.92 5.72
C PHE A 64 3.36 -13.31 5.94
N LYS A 65 3.02 -14.02 4.87
CA LYS A 65 2.48 -15.40 4.95
C LYS A 65 3.45 -16.37 5.63
N LYS A 66 4.77 -16.24 5.39
CA LYS A 66 5.81 -17.05 6.07
C LYS A 66 5.93 -16.74 7.56
N GLN A 67 5.62 -15.51 7.99
CA GLN A 67 5.54 -15.13 9.41
C GLN A 67 4.22 -15.57 10.08
N GLY A 68 3.36 -16.26 9.34
CA GLY A 68 2.08 -16.76 9.84
C GLY A 68 0.92 -15.77 9.70
N ASP A 69 1.11 -14.61 9.07
CA ASP A 69 0.03 -13.67 8.85
C ASP A 69 -0.97 -14.19 7.81
N THR A 70 -2.26 -14.01 8.09
CA THR A 70 -3.37 -14.37 7.19
C THR A 70 -4.09 -13.15 6.65
N PHE A 71 -3.89 -11.98 7.27
CA PHE A 71 -4.49 -10.71 6.89
C PHE A 71 -3.66 -9.55 7.44
N LEU A 72 -3.71 -8.39 6.78
CA LEU A 72 -3.07 -7.16 7.27
C LEU A 72 -4.11 -6.17 7.81
N ASN A 73 -3.98 -5.83 9.08
CA ASN A 73 -4.78 -4.79 9.71
C ASN A 73 -4.42 -3.42 9.15
N LEU A 74 -5.42 -2.68 8.69
CA LEU A 74 -5.22 -1.36 8.09
C LEU A 74 -5.41 -0.24 9.12
N SER A 75 -4.38 0.60 9.23
CA SER A 75 -4.41 1.84 10.00
C SER A 75 -3.80 2.98 9.18
N THR A 76 -3.70 4.17 9.77
CA THR A 76 -3.07 5.32 9.12
C THR A 76 -2.10 5.97 10.07
N ASN A 77 -1.05 6.55 9.51
CA ASN A 77 -0.09 7.36 10.24
C ASN A 77 0.39 8.53 9.37
N ILE A 78 1.34 9.30 9.88
CA ILE A 78 2.02 10.38 9.15
C ILE A 78 3.42 9.89 8.80
N CYS A 79 3.85 10.11 7.57
CA CYS A 79 5.24 9.89 7.19
C CYS A 79 6.14 10.96 7.85
N THR A 80 7.07 10.53 8.69
CA THR A 80 8.00 11.42 9.41
C THR A 80 9.33 11.64 8.69
N GLY A 81 9.46 11.10 7.47
CA GLY A 81 10.68 11.18 6.67
C GLY A 81 10.47 11.94 5.36
N CYS A 82 10.72 11.27 4.24
CA CYS A 82 10.82 11.84 2.90
C CYS A 82 9.54 12.50 2.36
N LEU A 83 8.36 12.13 2.86
CA LEU A 83 7.08 12.66 2.36
C LEU A 83 6.56 13.84 3.20
N CYS A 84 7.42 14.59 3.89
CA CYS A 84 7.07 15.89 4.51
C CYS A 84 5.76 15.89 5.34
N SER A 85 5.52 14.89 6.19
CA SER A 85 4.29 14.77 7.00
C SER A 85 3.00 14.46 6.22
N GLU A 86 3.10 13.91 5.01
CA GLU A 86 1.96 13.37 4.29
C GLU A 86 1.39 12.11 4.98
N PRO A 87 0.07 11.89 4.91
CA PRO A 87 -0.56 10.73 5.52
C PRO A 87 -0.25 9.46 4.72
N VAL A 88 -0.02 8.37 5.44
CA VAL A 88 0.25 7.05 4.88
C VAL A 88 -0.70 6.01 5.46
N PHE A 89 -0.94 4.96 4.69
CA PHE A 89 -1.59 3.76 5.17
C PHE A 89 -0.56 2.81 5.76
N VAL A 90 -0.88 2.19 6.90
CA VAL A 90 0.00 1.23 7.57
C VAL A 90 -0.74 -0.08 7.69
N LEU A 91 -0.25 -1.07 6.94
CA LEU A 91 -0.70 -2.46 6.93
C LEU A 91 0.11 -3.23 7.97
N THR A 92 -0.54 -3.86 8.94
CA THR A 92 0.12 -4.56 10.05
C THR A 92 -0.29 -6.02 10.07
N GLY A 93 0.67 -6.94 10.00
CA GLY A 93 0.41 -8.38 10.09
C GLY A 93 -0.37 -8.75 11.34
N ASN A 94 -1.45 -9.52 11.17
CA ASN A 94 -2.36 -9.87 12.28
C ASN A 94 -1.72 -10.79 13.33
N ASN A 95 -0.65 -11.50 12.99
CA ASN A 95 0.06 -12.41 13.88
C ASN A 95 1.49 -11.93 14.18
N SER A 96 2.23 -11.47 13.16
CA SER A 96 3.63 -11.08 13.33
C SER A 96 3.80 -9.67 13.88
N GLY A 97 2.79 -8.80 13.74
CA GLY A 97 2.91 -7.37 14.03
C GLY A 97 3.86 -6.62 13.08
N THR A 98 4.38 -7.27 12.03
CA THR A 98 5.22 -6.62 11.01
C THR A 98 4.44 -5.50 10.34
N ARG A 99 5.08 -4.36 10.10
CA ARG A 99 4.45 -3.17 9.51
C ARG A 99 4.92 -2.96 8.07
N TYR A 100 3.97 -2.59 7.22
CA TYR A 100 4.19 -2.16 5.84
C TYR A 100 3.44 -0.85 5.61
N GLY A 101 4.18 0.25 5.55
CA GLY A 101 3.67 1.58 5.24
C GLY A 101 3.65 1.84 3.74
N ILE A 102 2.53 2.34 3.23
CA ILE A 102 2.39 2.79 1.85
C ILE A 102 1.80 4.20 1.77
N TYR A 103 2.30 5.00 0.83
CA TYR A 103 1.75 6.29 0.44
C TYR A 103 1.02 6.15 -0.89
N ILE A 104 -0.12 6.82 -1.03
CA ILE A 104 -0.91 6.82 -2.27
C ILE A 104 -0.82 8.22 -2.88
N GLU A 105 -0.22 8.32 -4.06
CA GLU A 105 -0.08 9.59 -4.76
C GLU A 105 -1.32 9.91 -5.61
N PHE A 106 -1.81 11.15 -5.48
CA PHE A 106 -2.94 11.66 -6.25
C PHE A 106 -2.53 12.80 -7.17
N VAL A 107 -2.80 12.67 -8.47
CA VAL A 107 -2.70 13.77 -9.44
C VAL A 107 -4.05 13.99 -10.10
N LYS A 108 -4.59 15.22 -9.98
CA LYS A 108 -5.90 15.60 -10.54
C LYS A 108 -7.01 14.60 -10.19
N ASP A 109 -7.08 14.24 -8.91
CA ASP A 109 -8.04 13.28 -8.34
C ASP A 109 -7.96 11.87 -8.96
N LYS A 110 -6.77 11.43 -9.36
CA LYS A 110 -6.50 10.05 -9.79
C LYS A 110 -5.33 9.49 -9.01
N ILE A 111 -5.44 8.24 -8.57
CA ILE A 111 -4.30 7.49 -8.04
C ILE A 111 -3.35 7.25 -9.20
N VAL A 112 -2.11 7.72 -9.07
CA VAL A 112 -1.07 7.58 -10.11
C VAL A 112 0.09 6.71 -9.66
N ASP A 113 0.33 6.60 -8.36
CA ASP A 113 1.45 5.83 -7.81
C ASP A 113 1.13 5.36 -6.37
N ILE A 114 1.88 4.35 -5.91
CA ILE A 114 1.85 3.76 -4.58
C ILE A 114 3.29 3.57 -4.11
N TYR A 115 3.73 4.35 -3.12
CA TYR A 115 5.11 4.30 -2.62
C TYR A 115 5.26 3.54 -1.32
N PHE A 116 6.34 2.78 -1.16
CA PHE A 116 6.79 2.24 0.11
C PHE A 116 7.27 3.38 1.03
N CYS A 117 6.79 3.36 2.27
CA CYS A 117 7.26 4.27 3.32
C CYS A 117 8.16 3.50 4.29
N SER A 118 9.47 3.72 4.22
CA SER A 118 10.47 3.07 5.10
C SER A 118 10.22 3.38 6.58
N GLU A 119 9.96 4.65 6.91
CA GLU A 119 9.77 5.12 8.28
C GLU A 119 8.57 4.49 9.00
N GLN A 120 7.58 4.03 8.23
CA GLN A 120 6.37 3.40 8.75
C GLN A 120 6.33 1.89 8.52
N SER A 121 7.43 1.33 7.99
CA SER A 121 7.61 -0.09 7.73
C SER A 121 8.62 -0.71 8.68
N SER A 122 8.46 -2.00 8.96
CA SER A 122 9.52 -2.82 9.57
C SER A 122 10.66 -3.04 8.55
N TYR A 123 11.59 -3.96 8.85
CA TYR A 123 12.78 -4.29 8.03
C TYR A 123 12.50 -4.82 6.59
N LEU A 124 11.31 -4.59 6.04
CA LEU A 124 10.92 -4.93 4.66
C LEU A 124 11.75 -4.19 3.60
N GLY A 125 12.26 -3.00 3.91
CA GLY A 125 13.12 -2.23 3.00
C GLY A 125 14.50 -2.85 2.75
N LEU A 126 14.87 -3.86 3.54
CA LEU A 126 16.15 -4.59 3.42
C LEU A 126 15.99 -5.93 2.70
N MET A 127 14.79 -6.30 2.26
CA MET A 127 14.60 -7.51 1.46
C MET A 127 15.26 -7.33 0.08
N PRO A 128 16.06 -8.31 -0.40
CA PRO A 128 16.64 -8.26 -1.72
C PRO A 128 15.52 -8.48 -2.75
N PHE A 129 15.17 -7.41 -3.47
CA PHE A 129 14.23 -7.44 -4.58
C PHE A 129 14.95 -7.12 -5.89
#